data_AF-A0A3C0WKG0-F1
#
_entry.id   AF-A0A3C0WKG0-F1
#
_cell.length_a   1.000
_cell.length_b   1.000
_cell.length_c   1.000
_cell.angle_alpha   90.00
_cell.angle_beta   90.00
_cell.angle_gamma   90.00
#
_symmetry.space_group_name_H-M   'P 1'
#
loop_
_entity.id
_entity.type
_entity.pdbx_description
1 polymer ?
#
loop_
_entity_poly.entity_id
_entity_poly.type
_entity_poly.pdbx_seq_one_letter_code
_entity_poly.pdbx_strand_id
1 'polypeptide(L)'
;MKLTIIPLLAVLIAGIPAAVSAGDQPNVIMILVDDMGYSDVGCYGGEIDTPNLNQLAANGLRFTQFYNTARCWPTRAALMTGF
;
A
#
# COMPACT_ATOMS: atom_id res chain seq x y z
N MET A 1 32.96 -37.78 26.80
CA MET A 1 32.96 -36.33 26.51
C MET A 1 32.24 -35.93 25.21
N LYS A 2 32.08 -36.80 24.20
CA LYS A 2 31.37 -36.44 22.94
C LYS A 2 29.83 -36.46 23.05
N LEU A 3 29.24 -37.25 23.96
CA LEU A 3 27.77 -37.39 24.08
C LEU A 3 27.06 -36.20 24.76
N THR A 4 27.75 -35.39 25.56
CA THR A 4 27.15 -34.24 26.26
C THR A 4 27.03 -32.98 25.41
N ILE A 5 27.72 -32.93 24.26
CA ILE A 5 27.76 -31.75 23.38
C ILE A 5 26.51 -31.67 22.49
N ILE A 6 25.92 -32.81 22.13
CA ILE A 6 24.74 -32.93 21.25
C ILE A 6 23.49 -32.26 21.87
N PRO A 7 23.11 -32.54 23.13
CA PRO A 7 21.95 -31.86 23.73
C PRO A 7 22.20 -30.36 23.96
N LEU A 8 23.44 -29.96 24.24
CA LEU A 8 23.83 -28.56 24.42
C LEU A 8 23.69 -27.77 23.10
N LEU A 9 24.06 -28.38 21.98
CA LEU A 9 23.91 -27.78 20.64
C LEU A 9 22.43 -27.65 20.24
N ALA A 10 21.61 -28.65 20.59
CA ALA A 10 20.16 -28.62 20.30
C ALA A 10 19.42 -27.51 21.08
N VAL A 11 19.82 -27.26 22.34
CA VAL A 11 19.27 -26.15 23.14
C VAL A 11 19.72 -24.79 22.60
N LEU A 12 20.93 -24.67 22.04
CA LEU A 12 21.42 -23.43 21.42
C LEU A 12 20.68 -23.07 20.13
N ILE A 13 20.24 -24.06 19.34
CA ILE A 13 19.50 -23.83 18.10
C ILE A 13 18.05 -23.44 18.38
N ALA A 14 17.44 -23.99 19.45
CA ALA A 14 16.06 -23.71 19.84
C ALA A 14 15.86 -22.29 20.43
N GLY A 15 16.94 -21.60 20.79
CA GLY A 15 16.90 -20.24 21.36
C GLY A 15 17.04 -19.12 20.33
N ILE A 16 17.18 -19.42 19.03
CA ILE A 16 17.25 -18.38 17.99
C ILE A 16 15.81 -17.90 17.76
N PRO A 17 15.46 -16.65 18.12
CA PRO A 17 14.16 -16.11 17.78
C PRO A 17 14.05 -16.11 16.25
N ALA A 18 13.04 -16.81 15.72
CA ALA A 18 12.69 -16.68 14.32
C ALA A 18 12.48 -15.19 14.04
N ALA A 19 13.26 -14.63 13.11
CA ALA A 19 13.05 -13.28 12.65
C ALA A 19 11.59 -13.19 12.18
N VAL A 20 10.79 -12.37 12.86
CA VAL A 20 9.45 -12.03 12.41
C VAL A 20 9.62 -11.48 11.00
N SER A 21 9.19 -12.26 10.02
CA SER A 21 9.17 -11.82 8.63
C SER A 21 8.26 -10.60 8.58
N ALA A 22 8.80 -9.46 8.15
CA ALA A 22 8.03 -8.27 7.83
C ALA A 22 7.05 -8.49 6.63
N GLY A 23 6.87 -9.74 6.19
CA GLY A 23 6.17 -10.12 4.97
C GLY A 23 4.65 -10.06 5.02
N ASP A 24 4.02 -9.91 6.19
CA ASP A 24 2.56 -9.95 6.30
C ASP A 24 1.89 -8.57 6.31
N GLN A 25 2.66 -7.48 6.44
CA GLN A 25 2.11 -6.12 6.44
C GLN A 25 2.46 -5.39 5.13
N PRO A 26 1.48 -5.13 4.24
CA PRO A 26 1.75 -4.41 3.02
C PRO A 26 2.09 -2.95 3.33
N ASN A 27 3.01 -2.39 2.54
CA ASN A 27 3.22 -0.95 2.53
C ASN A 27 2.04 -0.27 1.82
N VAL A 28 1.46 0.74 2.46
CA VAL A 28 0.34 1.51 1.90
C VAL A 28 0.83 2.90 1.52
N ILE A 29 0.68 3.26 0.25
CA ILE A 29 0.99 4.60 -0.26
C ILE A 29 -0.31 5.24 -0.75
N MET A 30 -0.63 6.41 -0.21
CA MET A 30 -1.78 7.20 -0.61
C MET A 30 -1.31 8.39 -1.45
N ILE A 31 -1.68 8.40 -2.73
CA ILE A 31 -1.38 9.50 -3.66
C ILE A 31 -2.66 10.32 -3.84
N LEU A 32 -2.65 11.57 -3.37
CA LEU A 32 -3.77 12.51 -3.50
C LEU A 32 -3.32 13.71 -4.35
N VAL A 33 -4.11 14.04 -5.37
CA VAL A 33 -3.88 15.18 -6.26
C VAL A 33 -4.94 16.25 -6.00
N ASP A 34 -4.52 17.52 -5.91
CA ASP A 34 -5.44 18.64 -5.71
C ASP A 34 -6.07 19.08 -7.03
N ASP A 35 -7.36 19.41 -7.00
CA ASP A 35 -8.13 19.97 -8.12
C ASP A 35 -8.06 19.19 -9.46
N MET A 36 -7.74 17.90 -9.44
CA MET A 36 -7.76 17.04 -10.64
C MET A 36 -9.20 16.67 -11.02
N GLY A 37 -9.58 16.96 -12.27
CA GLY A 37 -10.86 16.60 -12.85
C GLY A 37 -10.96 15.11 -13.19
N TYR A 38 -12.19 14.58 -13.19
CA TYR A 38 -12.45 13.17 -13.51
C TYR A 38 -11.95 12.78 -14.92
N SER A 39 -12.07 13.69 -15.89
CA SER A 39 -11.65 13.49 -17.28
C SER A 39 -10.23 13.98 -17.58
N ASP A 40 -9.41 14.29 -16.58
CA ASP A 40 -8.02 14.71 -16.85
C ASP A 40 -7.10 13.51 -17.10
N VAL A 41 -7.42 12.34 -16.53
CA VAL A 41 -6.59 11.14 -16.63
C VAL A 41 -6.99 10.31 -17.84
N GLY A 42 -6.01 9.87 -18.63
CA GLY A 42 -6.24 9.13 -19.88
C GLY A 42 -7.10 7.87 -19.71
N CYS A 43 -6.98 7.15 -18.60
CA CYS A 43 -7.78 5.96 -18.35
C CYS A 43 -9.30 6.24 -18.18
N TYR A 44 -9.70 7.50 -17.92
CA TYR A 44 -11.10 7.95 -17.90
C TYR A 44 -11.52 8.69 -19.17
N GLY A 45 -10.69 8.69 -20.22
CA GLY A 45 -10.97 9.35 -21.50
C GLY A 45 -10.39 10.77 -21.61
N GLY A 46 -9.46 11.14 -20.73
CA GLY A 46 -8.75 12.42 -20.82
C GLY A 46 -7.75 12.50 -21.96
N GLU A 47 -7.47 13.72 -22.41
CA GLU A 47 -6.53 14.01 -23.51
C GLU A 47 -5.07 14.14 -23.04
N ILE A 48 -4.85 14.30 -21.72
CA ILE A 48 -3.52 14.44 -21.14
C ILE A 48 -2.82 13.07 -21.13
N ASP A 49 -1.58 13.03 -21.60
CA ASP A 49 -0.76 11.82 -21.55
C ASP A 49 -0.35 11.49 -20.11
N THR A 50 -1.02 10.50 -19.52
CA THR A 50 -0.78 10.03 -18.14
C THR A 50 -0.34 8.56 -18.11
N PRO A 51 0.82 8.19 -18.67
CA PRO A 51 1.19 6.80 -18.91
C PRO A 51 1.35 5.99 -17.61
N ASN A 52 1.87 6.60 -16.54
CA ASN A 52 2.03 5.93 -15.24
C ASN A 52 0.67 5.64 -14.57
N LEU A 53 -0.29 6.58 -14.65
CA LEU A 53 -1.64 6.38 -14.11
C LEU A 53 -2.42 5.35 -14.94
N ASN A 54 -2.22 5.34 -16.26
CA ASN A 54 -2.81 4.34 -17.15
C ASN A 54 -2.30 2.94 -16.83
N GLN A 55 -1.00 2.77 -16.59
CA GLN A 55 -0.42 1.50 -16.15
C GLN A 55 -0.95 1.08 -14.77
N LEU A 56 -1.07 2.01 -13.82
CA LEU A 56 -1.63 1.70 -12.50
C LEU A 56 -3.09 1.22 -12.60
N ALA A 57 -3.90 1.89 -13.42
CA ALA A 57 -5.29 1.52 -13.66
C ALA A 57 -5.44 0.17 -14.37
N ALA A 58 -4.55 -0.15 -15.32
CA ALA A 58 -4.56 -1.42 -16.04
C ALA A 58 -4.14 -2.62 -15.17
N ASN A 59 -3.24 -2.40 -14.21
CA ASN A 59 -2.74 -3.43 -13.29
C ASN A 59 -3.48 -3.48 -11.95
N GLY A 60 -4.58 -2.75 -11.82
CA GLY A 60 -5.28 -2.57 -10.55
C GLY A 60 -6.79 -2.47 -10.70
N LEU A 61 -7.42 -1.82 -9.72
CA LEU A 61 -8.84 -1.51 -9.73
C LEU A 61 -9.06 -0.03 -10.05
N ARG A 62 -10.15 0.25 -10.77
CA ARG A 62 -10.54 1.59 -11.18
C ARG A 62 -11.98 1.87 -10.77
N PHE A 63 -12.22 3.01 -10.13
CA PHE A 63 -13.55 3.42 -9.67
C PHE A 63 -14.16 4.44 -10.63
N THR A 64 -15.35 4.15 -11.15
CA THR A 64 -16.11 5.11 -11.98
C THR A 64 -17.06 5.99 -11.17
N GLN A 65 -17.16 5.75 -9.86
CA GLN A 65 -18.07 6.41 -8.93
C GLN A 65 -17.34 6.66 -7.60
N PHE A 66 -16.43 7.64 -7.59
CA PHE A 66 -15.69 8.10 -6.40
C PHE A 66 -15.99 9.58 -6.17
N TYR A 67 -16.55 9.93 -5.00
CA TYR A 67 -17.02 11.27 -4.68
C TYR A 67 -16.17 11.91 -3.58
N ASN A 68 -15.96 13.22 -3.70
CA ASN A 68 -15.30 14.04 -2.69
C ASN A 68 -16.31 15.02 -2.05
N THR A 69 -15.86 15.84 -1.11
CA THR A 69 -16.72 16.84 -0.44
C THR A 69 -16.81 18.18 -1.20
N ALA A 70 -16.47 18.19 -2.48
CA ALA A 70 -16.42 19.37 -3.38
C ALA A 70 -15.51 20.53 -2.92
N ARG A 71 -14.66 20.31 -1.91
CA ARG A 71 -13.62 21.25 -1.45
C ARG A 71 -12.39 20.48 -1.01
N CYS A 72 -11.23 21.14 -0.98
CA CYS A 72 -9.97 20.52 -0.59
C CYS A 72 -9.92 20.16 0.91
N TRP A 73 -10.20 21.11 1.81
CA TRP A 73 -10.09 20.86 3.26
C TRP A 73 -11.04 19.79 3.81
N PRO A 74 -12.34 19.71 3.43
CA PRO A 74 -13.22 18.73 4.03
C PRO A 74 -12.98 17.35 3.42
N THR A 75 -12.49 17.28 2.17
CA THR A 75 -12.09 16.02 1.54
C THR A 75 -10.86 15.46 2.24
N ARG A 76 -9.87 16.30 2.53
CA ARG A 76 -8.67 15.90 3.28
C ARG A 76 -9.02 15.52 4.72
N ALA A 77 -9.94 16.26 5.37
CA ALA A 77 -10.42 15.90 6.71
C ALA A 77 -11.08 14.51 6.69
N ALA A 78 -12.07 14.29 5.82
CA ALA A 78 -12.77 13.02 5.70
C ALA A 78 -11.83 11.84 5.34
N LEU A 79 -10.82 12.08 4.51
CA LEU A 79 -9.81 11.08 4.17
C LEU A 79 -8.94 10.66 5.38
N MET A 80 -8.61 11.61 6.26
CA MET A 80 -7.76 11.37 7.42
C MET A 80 -8.53 10.82 8.63
N THR A 81 -9.80 11.23 8.79
CA THR A 81 -10.61 10.89 9.98
C THR A 81 -11.69 9.85 9.71
N GLY A 82 -12.07 9.64 8.45
CA GLY A 82 -13.20 8.77 8.07
C GLY A 82 -14.58 9.34 8.43
N PHE A 83 -14.68 10.65 8.69
CA PHE A 83 -15.91 11.34 9.09
C PHE A 83 -16.37 12.34 8.02
#